data_AF-A0A522FHQ0-F1
#
_entry.id   AF-A0A522FHQ0-F1
#
_cell.length_a   1.000
_cell.length_b   1.000
_cell.length_c   1.000
_cell.angle_alpha   90.00
_cell.angle_beta   90.00
_cell.angle_gamma   90.00
#
_symmetry.space_group_name_H-M   'P 1'
#
loop_
_entity.id
_entity.type
_entity.pdbx_description
1 polymer ?
#
loop_
_entity_poly.entity_id
_entity_poly.type
_entity_poly.pdbx_seq_one_letter_code
_entity_poly.pdbx_strand_id
1 'polypeptide(L)'
;MNYNKLKDKNNILNWLPTSKKEIELREWDEVDVIIFSGDAYVDHPSFGSAVIGRVIEDEGFRVAIVPQPNWKDDQRDFRKLGRPKYFFGISASNMDSMVNHYTAARR
;
A
#
# COMPACT_ATOMS: atom_id res chain seq x y z
N MET A 1 -15.11 22.52 15.61
CA MET A 1 -14.39 21.52 14.78
C MET A 1 -15.22 20.25 14.72
N ASN A 2 -15.48 19.69 13.53
CA ASN A 2 -16.43 18.57 13.33
C ASN A 2 -15.85 17.22 13.78
N TYR A 3 -16.46 16.59 14.78
CA TYR A 3 -16.06 15.31 15.38
C TYR A 3 -15.96 14.17 14.36
N ASN A 4 -16.88 14.09 13.39
CA ASN A 4 -16.86 13.08 12.33
C ASN A 4 -15.61 13.18 11.45
N LYS A 5 -15.13 14.40 11.18
CA LYS A 5 -13.94 14.64 10.35
C LYS A 5 -12.64 14.19 11.04
N LEU A 6 -12.61 14.15 12.38
CA LEU A 6 -11.49 13.63 13.16
C LEU A 6 -11.50 12.11 13.24
N LYS A 7 -12.69 11.51 13.38
CA LYS A 7 -12.86 10.05 13.42
C LYS A 7 -12.46 9.40 12.09
N ASP A 8 -12.86 10.01 10.98
CA ASP A 8 -12.47 9.57 9.64
C ASP A 8 -10.95 9.72 9.43
N LYS A 9 -10.36 10.85 9.87
CA LYS A 9 -8.90 11.04 9.84
C LYS A 9 -8.17 9.94 10.62
N ASN A 10 -8.60 9.64 11.84
CA ASN A 10 -7.95 8.61 12.67
C ASN A 10 -8.05 7.22 12.04
N ASN A 11 -9.18 6.85 11.43
CA ASN A 11 -9.30 5.56 10.74
C ASN A 11 -8.41 5.45 9.50
N ILE A 12 -8.25 6.54 8.73
CA ILE A 12 -7.42 6.56 7.51
C ILE A 12 -5.92 6.59 7.85
N LEU A 13 -5.55 7.21 8.97
CA LEU A 13 -4.18 7.25 9.46
C LEU A 13 -3.72 5.90 10.03
N ASN A 14 -4.66 5.05 10.46
CA ASN A 14 -4.32 3.75 11.03
C ASN A 14 -3.72 2.76 10.03
N TRP A 15 -3.95 2.92 8.72
CA TRP A 15 -3.45 2.00 7.67
C TRP A 15 -2.17 2.49 7.00
N LEU A 16 -1.45 1.64 6.26
CA LEU A 16 -0.36 2.12 5.41
C LEU A 16 -0.94 2.96 4.27
N PRO A 17 -0.36 4.13 3.93
CA PRO A 17 -0.84 4.96 2.85
C PRO A 17 -0.69 4.25 1.50
N THR A 18 -1.73 4.37 0.68
CA THR A 18 -1.83 3.82 -0.68
C THR A 18 -1.92 4.91 -1.76
N SER A 19 -2.14 6.15 -1.33
CA SER A 19 -2.34 7.30 -2.19
C SER A 19 -1.52 8.52 -1.76
N LYS A 20 -1.25 9.42 -2.70
CA LYS A 20 -0.56 10.68 -2.43
C LYS A 20 -1.30 11.54 -1.40
N LYS A 21 -2.64 11.54 -1.44
CA LYS A 21 -3.48 12.27 -0.47
C LYS A 21 -3.29 11.76 0.96
N GLU A 22 -3.12 10.46 1.14
CA GLU A 22 -2.87 9.85 2.46
C GLU A 22 -1.46 10.19 2.99
N ILE A 23 -0.47 10.29 2.10
CA ILE A 23 0.88 10.77 2.43
C ILE A 23 0.83 12.23 2.87
N GLU A 24 0.13 13.09 2.11
CA GLU A 24 -0.07 14.51 2.45
C GLU A 24 -0.79 14.67 3.80
N LEU A 25 -1.78 13.82 4.10
CA LEU A 25 -2.47 13.82 5.40
C LEU A 25 -1.57 13.42 6.58
N ARG A 26 -0.48 12.69 6.32
CA ARG A 26 0.56 12.32 7.30
C ARG A 26 1.66 13.38 7.40
N GLU A 27 1.58 14.44 6.60
CA GLU A 27 2.59 15.51 6.52
C GLU A 27 3.99 14.97 6.17
N TRP A 28 4.04 13.92 5.36
CA TRP A 28 5.29 13.34 4.85
C TRP A 28 5.72 14.06 3.57
N ASP A 29 6.95 14.56 3.57
CA ASP A 29 7.63 15.14 2.41
C ASP A 29 8.18 14.08 1.45
N GLU A 30 8.60 12.93 1.99
CA GLU A 30 9.05 11.76 1.23
C GLU A 30 8.65 10.43 1.90
N VAL A 31 8.60 9.37 1.10
CA VAL A 31 8.38 7.99 1.53
C VAL A 31 9.72 7.25 1.54
N ASP A 32 10.01 6.51 2.59
CA ASP A 32 11.27 5.78 2.74
C ASP A 32 11.28 4.49 1.93
N VAL A 33 10.17 3.74 1.99
CA VAL A 33 9.97 2.44 1.33
C VAL A 33 8.59 2.39 0.69
N ILE A 34 8.54 1.99 -0.59
CA ILE A 34 7.28 1.72 -1.29
C ILE A 34 7.19 0.24 -1.60
N ILE A 35 6.14 -0.41 -1.12
CA ILE A 35 5.87 -1.84 -1.35
C ILE A 35 4.84 -1.98 -2.46
N PHE A 36 5.16 -2.69 -3.54
CA PHE A 36 4.20 -3.17 -4.53
C PHE A 36 3.73 -4.57 -4.17
N SER A 37 2.41 -4.75 -4.11
CA SER A 37 1.78 -6.05 -3.83
C SER A 37 0.98 -6.52 -5.05
N GLY A 38 1.15 -7.78 -5.44
CA GLY A 38 0.32 -8.44 -6.46
C GLY A 38 -1.11 -8.79 -5.98
N ASP A 39 -1.38 -8.62 -4.70
CA ASP A 39 -2.68 -8.88 -4.06
C ASP A 39 -3.25 -7.59 -3.47
N ALA A 40 -4.56 -7.62 -3.17
CA ALA A 40 -5.24 -6.54 -2.47
C ALA A 40 -4.55 -6.24 -1.14
N TYR A 41 -4.52 -4.96 -0.76
CA TYR A 41 -4.02 -4.58 0.55
C TYR A 41 -5.12 -4.77 1.60
N VAL A 42 -4.87 -5.69 2.51
CA VAL A 42 -5.63 -5.87 3.74
C VAL A 42 -4.64 -5.81 4.89
N ASP A 43 -4.84 -4.87 5.80
CA ASP A 43 -3.96 -4.67 6.94
C ASP A 43 -4.23 -5.73 8.02
N HIS A 44 -3.76 -6.96 7.77
CA HIS A 44 -3.99 -8.13 8.61
C HIS A 44 -2.75 -9.02 8.66
N PRO A 45 -2.43 -9.67 9.79
CA PRO A 45 -1.23 -10.51 9.94
C PRO A 45 -1.16 -11.70 8.97
N SER A 46 -2.27 -12.11 8.37
CA SER A 46 -2.27 -13.13 7.30
C SER A 46 -1.78 -12.60 5.96
N PHE A 47 -1.50 -11.31 5.80
CA PHE A 47 -1.01 -10.69 4.58
C PHE A 47 0.46 -10.32 4.71
N GLY A 48 1.33 -11.06 4.00
CA GLY A 48 2.78 -10.89 4.11
C GLY A 48 3.24 -9.45 3.83
N SER A 49 2.68 -8.80 2.82
CA SER A 49 2.98 -7.39 2.49
C SER A 49 2.59 -6.42 3.61
N ALA A 50 1.50 -6.70 4.35
CA ALA A 50 1.10 -5.90 5.51
C ALA A 50 2.06 -6.09 6.68
N VAL A 51 2.42 -7.36 6.98
CA VAL A 51 3.40 -7.67 8.05
C VAL A 51 4.74 -7.00 7.77
N ILE A 52 5.28 -7.16 6.56
CA ILE A 52 6.56 -6.53 6.17
C ILE A 52 6.48 -5.01 6.30
N GLY A 53 5.40 -4.40 5.78
CA GLY A 53 5.23 -2.96 5.85
C GLY A 53 5.16 -2.44 7.29
N ARG A 54 4.44 -3.15 8.17
CA ARG A 54 4.32 -2.79 9.59
C ARG A 54 5.61 -2.98 10.37
N VAL A 55 6.37 -4.03 10.10
CA VAL A 55 7.67 -4.23 10.75
C VAL A 55 8.63 -3.10 10.36
N ILE A 56 8.67 -2.70 9.08
CA ILE A 56 9.52 -1.58 8.64
C ILE A 56 9.02 -0.24 9.23
N GLU A 57 7.70 -0.05 9.32
CA GLU A 57 7.12 1.16 9.93
C GLU A 57 7.40 1.25 11.45
N ASP A 58 7.38 0.13 12.17
CA ASP A 58 7.68 0.05 13.61
C ASP A 58 9.14 0.43 13.91
N GLU A 59 10.05 0.19 12.96
CA GLU A 59 11.44 0.67 13.00
C GLU A 59 11.58 2.18 12.71
N GLY A 60 10.46 2.89 12.53
CA GLY A 60 10.41 4.35 12.37
C GLY A 60 10.50 4.85 10.93
N PHE A 61 10.40 3.96 9.94
CA PHE A 61 10.42 4.34 8.52
C PHE A 61 9.03 4.68 7.99
N ARG A 62 8.97 5.57 7.01
CA ARG A 62 7.74 5.94 6.31
C ARG A 62 7.47 4.97 5.18
N VAL A 63 6.52 4.06 5.39
CA VAL A 63 6.19 3.01 4.43
C VAL A 63 4.89 3.31 3.71
N ALA A 64 4.84 3.10 2.40
CA ALA A 64 3.62 3.13 1.61
C ALA A 64 3.44 1.82 0.84
N ILE A 65 2.19 1.47 0.51
CA ILE A 65 1.87 0.24 -0.23
C ILE A 65 1.00 0.53 -1.46
N VAL A 66 1.38 -0.03 -2.61
CA VAL A 66 0.61 0.01 -3.84
C VAL A 66 0.12 -1.40 -4.16
N PRO A 67 -1.14 -1.74 -3.83
CA PRO A 67 -1.74 -3.02 -4.17
C PRO A 67 -2.16 -3.05 -5.65
N GLN A 68 -1.99 -4.20 -6.29
CA GLN A 68 -2.44 -4.53 -7.64
C GLN A 68 -2.21 -3.38 -8.66
N PRO A 69 -0.96 -2.91 -8.84
CA PRO A 69 -0.69 -1.81 -9.75
C PRO A 69 -1.11 -2.18 -11.18
N ASN A 70 -1.79 -1.26 -11.86
CA ASN A 70 -2.13 -1.46 -13.26
C ASN A 70 -0.88 -1.36 -14.13
N TRP A 71 -0.49 -2.50 -14.72
CA TRP A 71 0.69 -2.61 -15.58
C TRP A 71 0.40 -2.38 -17.06
N LYS A 72 -0.87 -2.37 -17.48
CA LYS A 72 -1.28 -2.23 -18.88
C LYS A 72 -1.46 -0.78 -19.33
N ASP A 73 -1.51 0.14 -18.38
CA ASP A 73 -1.78 1.56 -18.60
C ASP A 73 -0.49 2.40 -18.56
N ASP A 74 -0.62 3.71 -18.51
CA ASP A 74 0.44 4.74 -18.54
C ASP A 74 1.40 4.78 -17.34
N GLN A 75 1.54 3.68 -16.61
CA GLN A 75 2.43 3.51 -15.45
C GLN A 75 2.10 4.45 -14.26
N ARG A 76 0.91 5.06 -14.21
CA ARG A 76 0.47 5.93 -13.11
C ARG A 76 0.68 5.31 -11.74
N ASP A 77 0.31 4.04 -11.56
CA ASP A 77 0.42 3.38 -10.26
C ASP A 77 1.87 3.24 -9.76
N PHE A 78 2.82 3.16 -10.68
CA PHE A 78 4.25 3.09 -10.34
C PHE A 78 4.86 4.46 -10.06
N ARG A 79 4.22 5.55 -10.53
CA ARG A 79 4.74 6.92 -10.41
C ARG A 79 4.00 7.78 -9.39
N LYS A 80 2.77 7.42 -9.02
CA LYS A 80 1.86 8.27 -8.20
C LYS A 80 2.41 8.63 -6.82
N LEU A 81 3.26 7.78 -6.23
CA LEU A 81 3.86 8.00 -4.91
C LEU A 81 5.29 8.58 -4.99
N GLY A 82 5.82 8.82 -6.20
CA GLY A 82 7.19 9.28 -6.39
C GLY A 82 8.24 8.19 -6.19
N ARG A 83 9.51 8.62 -6.07
CA ARG A 83 10.65 7.74 -5.81
C ARG A 83 10.84 7.61 -4.29
N PRO A 84 11.00 6.40 -3.74
CA PRO A 84 11.29 6.20 -2.34
C PRO A 84 12.74 6.60 -2.06
N LYS A 85 13.00 7.01 -0.82
CA LYS A 85 14.33 7.37 -0.34
C LYS A 85 15.32 6.20 -0.42
N TYR A 86 14.88 5.02 0.03
CA TYR A 86 15.73 3.85 0.13
C TYR A 86 15.47 2.84 -0.99
N PHE A 87 14.30 2.21 -1.05
CA PHE A 87 14.02 1.17 -2.04
C PHE A 87 12.55 0.92 -2.32
N PHE A 88 12.30 0.18 -3.40
CA PHE A 88 11.02 -0.44 -3.70
C PHE A 88 11.03 -1.91 -3.28
N GLY A 89 10.05 -2.34 -2.49
CA GLY A 89 9.77 -3.75 -2.22
C GLY A 89 8.75 -4.28 -3.21
N ILE A 90 8.93 -5.47 -3.76
CA ILE A 90 7.97 -6.09 -4.69
C ILE A 90 7.64 -7.48 -4.18
N SER A 91 6.35 -7.77 -4.00
CA SER A 91 5.86 -9.07 -3.52
C SER A 91 4.62 -9.51 -4.29
N ALA A 92 4.55 -10.80 -4.64
CA ALA A 92 3.33 -11.42 -5.15
C ALA A 92 2.24 -11.58 -4.06
N SER A 93 2.62 -11.42 -2.79
CA SER A 93 1.74 -11.59 -1.61
C SER A 93 1.14 -13.01 -1.53
N ASN A 94 -0.05 -13.14 -0.94
CA ASN A 94 -0.61 -14.41 -0.48
C ASN A 94 -1.19 -15.30 -1.58
N MET A 95 -1.71 -14.69 -2.65
CA MET A 95 -2.43 -15.41 -3.71
C MET A 95 -1.46 -15.88 -4.78
N ASP A 96 -1.50 -17.16 -5.13
CA ASP A 96 -0.75 -17.66 -6.28
C ASP A 96 -1.39 -17.19 -7.59
N SER A 97 -0.56 -16.98 -8.60
CA SER A 97 -0.99 -16.45 -9.90
C SER A 97 -1.94 -17.39 -10.64
N MET A 98 -1.81 -18.71 -10.41
CA MET A 98 -2.66 -19.72 -11.03
C MET A 98 -4.09 -19.58 -10.49
N VAL A 99 -4.28 -19.58 -9.18
CA VAL A 99 -5.61 -19.37 -8.56
C VAL A 99 -6.20 -18.03 -8.97
N ASN A 100 -5.41 -16.95 -9.02
CA ASN A 100 -5.92 -15.64 -9.44
C ASN A 100 -6.48 -15.64 -10.88
N HIS A 101 -5.86 -16.39 -11.80
CA HIS A 101 -6.33 -16.52 -13.18
C HIS A 101 -7.53 -17.48 -13.31
N TYR A 102 -7.57 -18.59 -12.54
CA TYR A 102 -8.64 -19.58 -12.63
C TYR A 102 -9.95 -19.12 -11.97
N THR A 103 -9.90 -18.30 -10.93
CA THR A 103 -11.13 -17.80 -10.28
C THR A 103 -11.84 -16.72 -11.11
N ALA A 104 -11.10 -15.99 -11.96
CA ALA A 104 -11.69 -15.05 -12.92
C ALA A 104 -12.39 -15.73 -14.10
N ALA A 105 -11.99 -16.97 -14.46
CA ALA A 105 -12.50 -17.71 -15.61
C ALA A 105 -13.80 -18.52 -15.34
N ARG A 106 -14.33 -18.53 -14.10
CA ARG A 106 -15.62 -19.18 -13.74
C ARG A 106 -16.78 -18.19 -13.53
N ARG A 107 -16.84 -17.12 -14.34
CA ARG A 107 -18.00 -16.23 -14.43
C ARG A 107 -18.41 -16.03 -15.88
#